data_AF-A0A957PMC6-F1
#
_entry.id   AF-A0A957PMC6-F1
#
_cell.length_a   1.000
_cell.length_b   1.000
_cell.length_c   1.000
_cell.angle_alpha   90.00
_cell.angle_beta   90.00
_cell.angle_gamma   90.00
#
_symmetry.space_group_name_H-M   'P 1'
#
loop_
_entity.id
_entity.type
_entity.pdbx_description
1 polymer ?
#
loop_
_entity_poly.entity_id
_entity_poly.type
_entity_poly.pdbx_seq_one_letter_code
_entity_poly.pdbx_strand_id
1 'polypeptide(L)'
;MYTPIPSKFHQRLVLGLALFLTTGAALLGAWDAPTSAQGDLSAIWQRVQQAGAYHFRADVTQLDTPQASVINAGRQNGQTKLHLEGQTDINAETLHLHLWSGGGSVQLPNSAAELKVDGQTAVIRQ
;
A
#
# COMPACT_ATOMS: atom_id res chain seq x y z
N MET A 1 -48.09 -29.31 -56.14
CA MET A 1 -48.90 -28.74 -55.06
C MET A 1 -48.05 -28.76 -53.79
N TYR A 2 -47.42 -27.64 -53.45
CA TYR A 2 -46.66 -27.47 -52.20
C TYR A 2 -46.74 -25.97 -51.86
N THR A 3 -47.45 -25.63 -50.80
CA THR A 3 -47.61 -24.24 -50.33
C THR A 3 -46.53 -23.94 -49.29
N PRO A 4 -45.71 -22.90 -49.45
CA PRO A 4 -44.76 -22.50 -48.42
C PRO A 4 -45.48 -21.72 -47.29
N ILE A 5 -45.22 -22.17 -46.07
CA ILE A 5 -45.65 -21.57 -44.79
C ILE A 5 -44.84 -20.27 -44.55
N PRO A 6 -45.46 -19.14 -44.18
CA PRO A 6 -44.74 -17.87 -44.04
C PRO A 6 -43.87 -17.78 -42.76
N SER A 7 -42.59 -17.48 -42.99
CA SER A 7 -41.44 -17.49 -42.06
C SER A 7 -41.44 -16.47 -40.91
N LYS A 8 -42.51 -15.69 -40.70
CA LYS A 8 -42.51 -14.56 -39.75
C LYS A 8 -42.82 -14.95 -38.30
N PHE A 9 -43.23 -16.20 -38.05
CA PHE A 9 -43.65 -16.66 -36.73
C PHE A 9 -42.49 -17.08 -35.82
N HIS A 10 -41.45 -17.70 -36.39
CA HIS A 10 -40.27 -18.14 -35.64
C HIS A 10 -39.43 -16.98 -35.09
N GLN A 11 -39.40 -15.86 -35.82
CA GLN A 11 -38.55 -14.72 -35.49
C GLN A 11 -39.03 -13.95 -34.24
N ARG A 12 -40.36 -13.90 -34.02
CA ARG A 12 -40.94 -13.20 -32.87
C ARG A 12 -40.84 -14.00 -31.57
N LEU A 13 -40.86 -15.33 -31.64
CA LEU A 13 -40.78 -16.20 -30.47
C LEU A 13 -39.35 -16.29 -29.90
N VAL A 14 -38.34 -16.29 -30.77
CA VAL A 14 -36.92 -16.32 -30.37
C VAL A 14 -36.49 -15.00 -29.70
N LEU A 15 -36.98 -13.86 -30.19
CA LEU A 15 -36.68 -12.55 -29.61
C LEU A 15 -37.26 -12.35 -28.19
N GLY A 16 -38.45 -12.90 -27.92
CA GLY A 16 -39.06 -12.82 -26.58
C GLY A 16 -38.35 -13.67 -25.53
N LEU A 17 -37.89 -14.87 -25.90
CA LEU A 17 -37.19 -15.79 -25.00
C LEU A 17 -35.77 -15.30 -24.66
N ALA A 18 -35.08 -14.71 -25.65
CA ALA A 18 -33.74 -14.14 -25.46
C ALA A 18 -33.74 -12.94 -24.49
N LEU A 19 -34.79 -12.11 -24.51
CA LEU A 19 -34.90 -10.94 -23.65
C LEU A 19 -35.24 -11.30 -22.19
N PHE A 20 -35.97 -12.40 -21.97
CA PHE A 20 -36.27 -12.89 -20.61
C PHE A 20 -35.03 -13.52 -19.94
N LEU A 21 -34.19 -14.20 -20.71
CA LEU A 21 -32.94 -14.82 -20.22
C LEU A 21 -31.86 -13.80 -19.86
N THR A 22 -31.77 -12.68 -20.58
CA THR A 22 -30.79 -11.62 -20.26
C THR A 22 -31.21 -10.77 -19.05
N THR A 23 -32.51 -10.53 -18.87
CA THR A 23 -33.01 -9.71 -17.75
C THR A 23 -33.01 -10.47 -16.42
N GLY A 24 -33.24 -11.79 -16.44
CA GLY A 24 -33.16 -12.63 -15.23
C GLY A 24 -31.73 -12.79 -14.67
N ALA A 25 -30.71 -12.80 -15.54
CA ALA A 25 -29.31 -12.92 -15.13
C ALA A 25 -28.75 -11.64 -14.48
N ALA A 26 -29.31 -10.48 -14.83
CA ALA A 26 -28.88 -9.20 -14.26
C ALA A 26 -29.37 -8.97 -12.81
N LEU A 27 -30.44 -9.64 -12.38
CA LEU A 27 -31.00 -9.49 -11.03
C LEU A 27 -30.38 -10.44 -9.99
N LEU A 28 -29.63 -11.46 -10.42
CA LEU A 28 -28.97 -12.44 -9.53
C LEU A 28 -27.47 -12.15 -9.31
N GLY A 29 -26.88 -11.20 -10.05
CA GLY A 29 -25.45 -10.88 -9.97
C GLY A 29 -25.08 -9.80 -8.95
N ALA A 30 -26.06 -9.18 -8.28
CA ALA A 30 -25.83 -8.11 -7.30
C ALA A 30 -25.75 -8.62 -5.86
N TRP A 31 -25.19 -9.82 -5.65
CA TRP A 31 -24.68 -10.17 -4.33
C TRP A 31 -23.35 -9.46 -4.15
N ASP A 32 -23.36 -8.37 -3.41
CA ASP A 32 -22.16 -7.76 -2.85
C ASP A 32 -21.37 -8.84 -2.12
N ALA A 33 -20.36 -9.40 -2.79
CA ALA A 33 -19.42 -10.30 -2.15
C ALA A 33 -18.79 -9.51 -1.00
N PRO A 34 -18.75 -10.06 0.23
CA PRO A 34 -18.16 -9.35 1.35
C PRO A 34 -16.73 -9.02 0.98
N THR A 35 -16.43 -7.73 0.81
CA THR A 35 -15.08 -7.25 0.57
C THR A 35 -14.29 -7.60 1.82
N SER A 36 -13.57 -8.72 1.77
CA SER A 36 -12.72 -9.11 2.89
C SER A 36 -11.73 -7.97 3.14
N ALA A 37 -11.59 -7.52 4.40
CA ALA A 37 -10.70 -6.43 4.76
C ALA A 37 -9.23 -6.68 4.28
N GLN A 38 -8.85 -7.94 4.11
CA GLN A 38 -7.59 -8.35 3.48
C GLN A 38 -7.47 -7.94 2.00
N GLY A 39 -8.53 -8.04 1.20
CA GLY A 39 -8.53 -7.66 -0.21
C GLY A 39 -8.42 -6.14 -0.42
N ASP A 40 -8.94 -5.36 0.53
CA ASP A 40 -8.85 -3.90 0.47
C ASP A 40 -7.43 -3.42 0.81
N LEU A 41 -6.81 -3.99 1.86
CA LEU A 41 -5.44 -3.63 2.24
C LEU A 41 -4.41 -3.95 1.16
N SER A 42 -4.50 -5.13 0.52
CA SER A 42 -3.57 -5.50 -0.56
C SER A 42 -3.71 -4.59 -1.77
N ALA A 43 -4.94 -4.23 -2.15
CA ALA A 43 -5.21 -3.29 -3.22
C ALA A 43 -4.72 -1.87 -2.90
N ILE A 44 -4.82 -1.43 -1.64
CA ILE A 44 -4.25 -0.15 -1.17
C ILE A 44 -2.73 -0.19 -1.22
N TRP A 45 -2.11 -1.27 -0.70
CA TRP A 45 -0.67 -1.44 -0.71
C TRP A 45 -0.10 -1.45 -2.13
N GLN A 46 -0.76 -2.15 -3.04
CA GLN A 46 -0.36 -2.19 -4.44
C GLN A 46 -0.45 -0.81 -5.10
N ARG A 47 -1.46 0.00 -4.77
CA ARG A 47 -1.57 1.38 -5.23
C ARG A 47 -0.45 2.27 -4.68
N VAL A 48 -0.08 2.11 -3.41
CA VAL A 48 1.06 2.83 -2.81
C VAL A 48 2.38 2.47 -3.49
N GLN A 49 2.60 1.18 -3.75
CA GLN A 49 3.79 0.72 -4.47
C GLN A 49 3.83 1.23 -5.92
N GLN A 50 2.68 1.27 -6.61
CA GLN A 50 2.57 1.83 -7.96
C GLN A 50 2.77 3.34 -8.02
N ALA A 51 2.36 4.08 -6.97
CA ALA A 51 2.61 5.51 -6.88
C ALA A 51 4.11 5.81 -6.88
N GLY A 52 4.93 4.92 -6.30
CA GLY A 52 6.39 4.92 -6.35
C GLY A 52 7.05 6.03 -5.53
N ALA A 53 6.45 7.22 -5.51
CA ALA A 53 6.93 8.37 -4.76
C ALA A 53 6.05 8.69 -3.55
N TYR A 54 6.66 8.89 -2.40
CA TYR A 54 5.96 9.29 -1.17
C TYR A 54 6.84 10.07 -0.21
N HIS A 55 6.18 10.92 0.59
CA HIS A 55 6.77 11.54 1.78
C HIS A 55 6.42 10.71 3.01
N PHE A 56 7.35 10.62 3.95
CA PHE A 56 7.15 9.90 5.20
C PHE A 56 7.71 10.65 6.38
N ARG A 57 7.10 10.38 7.54
CA ARG A 57 7.60 10.74 8.86
C ARG A 57 7.50 9.48 9.72
N ALA A 58 8.56 9.16 10.45
CA ALA A 58 8.61 8.00 11.30
C ALA A 58 9.37 8.29 12.60
N ASP A 59 8.88 7.70 13.69
CA ASP A 59 9.55 7.71 14.99
C ASP A 59 10.01 6.29 15.31
N VAL A 60 11.30 6.12 15.55
CA VAL A 60 11.90 4.83 15.91
C VAL A 60 12.35 4.87 17.35
N THR A 61 11.83 3.96 18.16
CA THR A 61 12.27 3.74 19.54
C THR A 61 13.01 2.42 19.62
N GLN A 62 14.32 2.48 19.85
CA GLN A 62 15.14 1.30 20.10
C GLN A 62 15.28 1.09 21.61
N LEU A 63 14.92 -0.10 22.07
CA LEU A 63 15.09 -0.54 23.45
C LEU A 63 16.18 -1.61 23.50
N ASP A 64 17.21 -1.37 24.30
CA ASP A 64 18.24 -2.35 24.61
C ASP A 64 18.02 -2.86 26.04
N THR A 65 17.58 -4.11 26.16
CA THR A 65 17.32 -4.76 27.45
C THR A 65 18.36 -5.86 27.65
N PRO A 66 19.37 -5.65 28.52
CA PRO A 66 20.40 -6.65 28.74
C PRO A 66 19.79 -7.93 29.32
N GLN A 67 20.24 -9.09 28.82
CA GLN A 67 19.80 -10.38 29.33
C GLN A 67 20.17 -10.52 30.81
N ALA A 68 19.22 -10.94 31.64
CA ALA A 68 19.43 -11.14 33.07
C ALA A 68 20.54 -12.19 33.31
N SER A 69 21.68 -11.74 33.83
CA SER A 69 22.85 -12.57 34.14
C SER A 69 23.76 -11.86 35.14
N VAL A 70 24.65 -12.61 35.80
CA VAL A 70 25.63 -12.04 36.75
C VAL A 70 26.54 -11.00 36.07
N ILE A 71 26.91 -11.21 34.81
CA ILE A 71 27.74 -10.27 34.04
C ILE A 71 27.02 -8.96 33.68
N ASN A 72 25.69 -8.97 33.70
CA ASN A 72 24.84 -7.81 33.40
C ASN A 72 24.25 -7.18 34.68
N ALA A 73 24.65 -7.65 35.87
CA ALA A 73 24.19 -7.08 37.14
C ALA A 73 24.50 -5.59 37.22
N GLY A 74 23.46 -4.77 37.44
CA GLY A 74 23.58 -3.31 37.50
C GLY A 74 23.57 -2.57 36.16
N ARG A 75 23.54 -3.27 35.00
CA ARG A 75 23.31 -2.60 33.71
C ARG A 75 21.86 -2.13 33.62
N GLN A 76 21.69 -0.86 33.25
CA GLN A 76 20.37 -0.28 33.00
C GLN A 76 19.93 -0.56 31.56
N ASN A 77 18.61 -0.54 31.34
CA ASN A 77 18.06 -0.56 30.00
C ASN A 77 18.47 0.72 29.25
N GLY A 78 18.87 0.57 27.99
CA GLY A 78 19.10 1.70 27.08
C GLY A 78 17.84 2.00 26.27
N GLN A 79 17.51 3.28 26.09
CA GLN A 79 16.47 3.70 25.16
C GLN A 79 17.01 4.79 24.23
N THR A 80 16.93 4.56 22.93
CA THR A 80 17.29 5.53 21.89
C THR A 80 16.04 5.89 21.11
N LYS A 81 15.79 7.19 20.95
CA LYS A 81 14.69 7.72 20.11
C LYS A 81 15.28 8.40 18.89
N LEU A 82 14.76 8.06 17.73
CA LEU A 82 15.12 8.64 16.44
C LEU A 82 13.88 9.18 15.77
N HIS A 83 14.00 10.39 15.21
CA HIS A 83 13.00 10.97 14.33
C HIS A 83 13.52 10.92 12.90
N LEU A 84 12.66 10.51 11.97
CA LEU A 84 12.95 10.35 10.56
C LEU A 84 11.93 11.15 9.76
N GLU A 85 12.39 12.00 8.86
CA GLU A 85 11.55 12.63 7.84
C GLU A 85 12.20 12.50 6.48
N GLY A 86 11.42 12.18 5.46
CA GLY A 86 11.99 12.03 4.14
C GLY A 86 10.99 11.92 3.02
N GLN A 87 11.56 11.77 1.84
CA GLN A 87 10.86 11.49 0.61
C GLN A 87 11.65 10.46 -0.18
N THR A 88 10.93 9.58 -0.86
CA THR A 88 11.52 8.57 -1.74
C THR A 88 10.76 8.53 -3.04
N ASP A 89 11.45 8.18 -4.11
CA ASP A 89 10.87 7.76 -5.38
C ASP A 89 11.52 6.43 -5.76
N ILE A 90 10.74 5.36 -5.63
CA ILE A 90 11.16 3.99 -5.91
C ILE A 90 11.50 3.82 -7.39
N ASN A 91 10.76 4.48 -8.28
CA ASN A 91 10.98 4.36 -9.73
C ASN A 91 12.24 5.12 -10.17
N ALA A 92 12.53 6.25 -9.52
CA ALA A 92 13.74 7.01 -9.76
C ALA A 92 14.94 6.52 -8.92
N GLU A 93 14.76 5.53 -8.04
CA GLU A 93 15.76 5.03 -7.10
C GLU A 93 16.38 6.14 -6.23
N THR A 94 15.57 7.13 -5.82
CA THR A 94 16.03 8.26 -5.00
C THR A 94 15.45 8.25 -3.61
N LEU A 95 16.27 8.57 -2.61
CA LEU A 95 15.84 8.79 -1.22
C LEU A 95 16.51 10.03 -0.66
N HIS A 96 15.73 10.90 -0.05
CA HIS A 96 16.22 12.02 0.75
C HIS A 96 15.63 11.90 2.15
N LEU A 97 16.50 11.79 3.15
CA LEU A 97 16.12 11.51 4.54
C LEU A 97 16.87 12.47 5.48
N HIS A 98 16.14 13.01 6.45
CA HIS A 98 16.67 13.69 7.63
C HIS A 98 16.47 12.79 8.85
N LEU A 99 17.52 12.63 9.64
CA LEU A 99 17.55 11.82 10.86
C LEU A 99 17.96 12.69 12.05
N TRP A 100 17.14 12.72 13.09
CA TRP A 100 17.47 13.35 14.37
C TRP A 100 17.59 12.30 15.47
N SER A 101 18.58 12.46 16.36
CA SER A 101 18.78 11.61 17.54
C SER A 101 18.79 12.42 18.83
N GLY A 102 18.50 11.76 19.96
CA GLY A 102 18.71 12.34 21.30
C GLY A 102 17.81 13.53 21.66
N GLY A 103 16.69 13.72 20.96
CA GLY A 103 15.78 14.85 21.18
C GLY A 103 16.00 16.04 20.24
N GLY A 104 16.89 15.90 19.24
CA GLY A 104 16.91 16.78 18.08
C GLY A 104 15.52 16.89 17.47
N SER A 105 15.13 18.10 17.09
CA SER A 105 13.77 18.41 16.65
C SER A 105 13.75 18.84 15.19
N VAL A 106 12.64 18.57 14.50
CA VAL A 106 12.28 19.21 13.22
C VAL A 106 12.42 20.73 13.29
N GLN A 107 12.26 21.34 14.47
CA GLN A 107 12.48 22.78 14.69
C GLN A 107 13.95 23.24 14.59
N LEU A 108 14.92 22.34 14.73
CA LEU A 108 16.36 22.62 14.59
C LEU A 108 16.94 21.77 13.45
N PRO A 109 16.66 22.12 12.18
CA PRO A 109 17.09 21.34 11.01
C PRO A 109 18.60 21.09 10.96
N ASN A 110 19.41 22.02 11.48
CA ASN A 110 20.87 21.94 11.53
C ASN A 110 21.41 20.79 12.41
N SER A 111 20.54 20.12 13.18
CA SER A 111 20.91 18.98 14.02
C SER A 111 20.62 17.62 13.36
N ALA A 112 20.06 17.62 12.15
CA ALA A 112 19.78 16.42 11.40
C ALA A 112 21.04 15.87 10.73
N ALA A 113 21.20 14.55 10.74
CA ALA A 113 22.00 13.88 9.73
C ALA A 113 21.16 13.76 8.45
N GLU A 114 21.70 14.21 7.32
CA GLU A 114 21.08 14.11 6.00
C GLU A 114 21.63 12.89 5.28
N LEU A 115 20.74 12.02 4.80
CA LEU A 115 21.06 10.92 3.89
C LEU A 115 20.42 11.19 2.54
N LYS A 116 21.24 11.17 1.48
CA LYS A 116 20.79 11.17 0.10
C LYS A 116 21.22 9.87 -0.57
N VAL A 117 20.26 9.18 -1.19
CA VAL A 117 20.50 8.02 -2.06
C VAL A 117 20.06 8.37 -3.47
N ASP A 118 20.90 8.02 -4.44
CA ASP A 118 20.67 8.16 -5.87
C ASP A 118 21.18 6.89 -6.56
N GLY A 119 20.25 5.99 -6.90
CA GLY A 119 20.53 4.63 -7.36
C GLY A 119 21.38 3.85 -6.36
N GLN A 120 22.61 3.54 -6.76
CA GLN A 120 23.57 2.78 -5.95
C GLN A 120 24.45 3.64 -5.05
N THR A 121 24.30 4.97 -5.11
CA THR A 121 25.15 5.90 -4.36
C THR A 121 24.41 6.41 -3.14
N ALA A 122 25.02 6.28 -1.96
CA ALA A 122 24.53 6.87 -0.72
C ALA A 122 25.55 7.88 -0.18
N VAL A 123 25.09 9.08 0.15
CA VAL A 123 25.90 10.15 0.74
C VAL A 123 25.25 10.62 2.04
N ILE A 124 26.05 10.75 3.09
CA ILE A 124 25.62 11.26 4.40
C ILE A 124 26.30 12.59 4.66
N ARG A 125 25.55 13.56 5.21
CA ARG A 125 26.04 14.85 5.72
C ARG A 125 25.60 15.04 7.16
N GLN A 126 26.44 15.67 7.97
CA GLN A 126 26.23 15.94 9.39
C GLN A 126 26.69 17.36 9.71
#